data_AF-A0A7K3S7K1-F1
#
_entry.id   AF-A0A7K3S7K1-F1
#
_cell.length_a   1.000
_cell.length_b   1.000
_cell.length_c   1.000
_cell.angle_alpha   90.00
_cell.angle_beta   90.00
_cell.angle_gamma   90.00
#
_symmetry.space_group_name_H-M   'P 1'
#
loop_
_entity.id
_entity.type
_entity.pdbx_description
1 polymer ?
#
loop_
_entity_poly.entity_id
_entity_poly.type
_entity_poly.pdbx_seq_one_letter_code
_entity_poly.pdbx_strand_id
1 'polypeptide(L)'
;ALYRSLTADRRLVVLLDDAATAAQVRPLLPAGRCVTAVTSRRRMPGLSLDGGHVIHLEPLSADAAVELLDATLADGRVAAQPEEARALVLLCAGLPLAVRIAGARLAARPKQGITSMVRALSEERERLEALAIEGDHDVRAALDLSCRGLPPAAARLYRLLGLHPGREFGVPLARTLLGGEAVEALDTLHDANLLVDVAEETGGERYRFHDLVRLHAAERAARDGSAEERTTALLRIGHHYLANACRAEQVVEPGRDSLERNFARGVEPGAVAAEDFAPVDGQTAAEAALDWLERELPNLMAVVRHARAMGAPEIAWQLTDALWPLFPRRKLYREWLESHREGLLTAEAEGDGEACCRMLTSGALGRLATGDHAEGLAMFERAAVSFEERGDALGHARTLNYRGLAHRRLGR
;
A
#
# COMPACT_ATOMS: atom_id res chain seq x y z
N ALA A 1 7.98 0.26 -46.85
CA ALA A 1 7.43 0.55 -48.20
C ALA A 1 6.89 -0.71 -48.88
N LEU A 2 7.72 -1.74 -49.10
CA LEU A 2 7.31 -2.96 -49.81
C LEU A 2 6.07 -3.65 -49.22
N TYR A 3 6.00 -3.84 -47.89
CA TYR A 3 4.84 -4.47 -47.23
C TYR A 3 3.53 -3.71 -47.48
N ARG A 4 3.55 -2.38 -47.37
CA ARG A 4 2.38 -1.53 -47.67
C ARG A 4 1.96 -1.63 -49.14
N SER A 5 2.90 -1.63 -50.08
CA SER A 5 2.60 -1.82 -51.50
C SER A 5 1.95 -3.18 -51.78
N LEU A 6 2.46 -4.26 -51.16
CA LEU A 6 1.92 -5.61 -51.35
C LEU A 6 0.53 -5.80 -50.73
N THR A 7 0.17 -4.98 -49.74
CA THR A 7 -1.11 -5.06 -49.02
C THR A 7 -2.16 -4.05 -49.52
N ALA A 8 -1.80 -3.15 -50.44
CA ALA A 8 -2.64 -2.04 -50.89
C ALA A 8 -4.02 -2.50 -51.42
N ASP A 9 -4.06 -3.58 -52.20
CA ASP A 9 -5.30 -4.10 -52.79
C ASP A 9 -5.83 -5.35 -52.07
N ARG A 10 -5.32 -5.65 -50.86
CA ARG A 10 -5.70 -6.86 -50.11
C ARG A 10 -6.66 -6.53 -48.96
N ARG A 11 -7.46 -7.54 -48.60
CA ARG A 11 -8.29 -7.56 -47.40
C ARG A 11 -7.66 -8.52 -46.40
N LEU A 12 -6.98 -7.97 -45.40
CA LEU A 12 -6.23 -8.75 -44.41
C LEU A 12 -6.70 -8.42 -42.99
N VAL A 13 -6.58 -9.41 -42.11
CA VAL A 13 -6.59 -9.21 -40.67
C VAL A 13 -5.17 -9.52 -40.18
N VAL A 14 -4.56 -8.55 -39.51
CA VAL A 14 -3.19 -8.65 -38.99
C VAL A 14 -3.26 -8.62 -37.48
N LEU A 15 -2.66 -9.62 -36.82
CA LEU A 15 -2.46 -9.62 -35.39
C LEU A 15 -0.97 -9.39 -35.12
N LEU A 16 -0.66 -8.34 -34.39
CA LEU A 16 0.68 -8.08 -33.88
C LEU A 16 0.67 -8.38 -32.38
N ASP A 17 1.18 -9.55 -32.03
CA ASP A 17 1.14 -10.04 -30.66
C ASP A 17 2.35 -9.54 -29.84
N ASP A 18 2.11 -9.09 -28.61
CA ASP A 18 3.10 -8.64 -27.61
C ASP A 18 4.05 -7.53 -28.11
N ALA A 19 3.50 -6.51 -28.77
CA ALA A 19 4.29 -5.39 -29.27
C ALA A 19 4.91 -4.58 -28.11
N ALA A 20 6.19 -4.20 -28.21
CA ALA A 20 6.88 -3.45 -27.17
C ALA A 20 6.86 -1.93 -27.37
N THR A 21 6.83 -1.45 -28.63
CA THR A 21 6.68 -0.01 -28.94
C THR A 21 5.81 0.27 -30.16
N ALA A 22 5.19 1.45 -30.23
CA ALA A 22 4.47 1.91 -31.41
C ALA A 22 5.37 1.98 -32.66
N ALA A 23 6.67 2.25 -32.48
CA ALA A 23 7.65 2.28 -33.56
C ALA A 23 7.86 0.90 -34.22
N GLN A 24 7.69 -0.20 -33.47
CA GLN A 24 7.70 -1.56 -34.05
C GLN A 24 6.44 -1.85 -34.88
N VAL A 25 5.30 -1.30 -34.46
CA VAL A 25 3.99 -1.53 -35.08
C VAL A 25 3.84 -0.77 -36.40
N ARG A 26 4.22 0.52 -36.44
CA ARG A 26 4.00 1.41 -37.59
C ARG A 26 4.46 0.85 -38.95
N PRO A 27 5.66 0.24 -39.06
CA PRO A 27 6.13 -0.36 -40.32
C PRO A 27 5.30 -1.57 -40.78
N LEU A 28 4.60 -2.24 -39.85
CA LEU A 28 3.80 -3.45 -40.06
C LEU A 28 2.31 -3.15 -40.30
N LEU A 29 1.92 -1.87 -40.35
CA LEU A 29 0.55 -1.47 -40.67
C LEU A 29 0.29 -1.62 -42.19
N PRO A 30 -0.71 -2.44 -42.60
CA PRO A 30 -1.09 -2.62 -44.00
C PRO A 30 -1.75 -1.36 -44.57
N ALA A 31 -1.81 -1.22 -45.91
CA ALA A 31 -2.36 -0.05 -46.58
C ALA A 31 -3.78 -0.22 -47.16
N GLY A 32 -4.22 -1.48 -47.39
CA GLY A 32 -5.52 -1.78 -47.99
C GLY A 32 -6.68 -1.76 -46.99
N ARG A 33 -7.82 -2.37 -47.36
CA ARG A 33 -9.00 -2.56 -46.48
C ARG A 33 -8.74 -3.65 -45.44
N CYS A 34 -7.90 -3.32 -44.46
CA CYS A 34 -7.40 -4.26 -43.47
C CYS A 34 -7.77 -3.84 -42.05
N VAL A 35 -7.76 -4.81 -41.13
CA VAL A 35 -7.85 -4.57 -39.69
C VAL A 35 -6.55 -5.04 -39.06
N THR A 36 -5.95 -4.20 -38.22
CA THR A 36 -4.80 -4.59 -37.41
C THR A 36 -5.20 -4.61 -35.95
N ALA A 37 -5.10 -5.77 -35.30
CA ALA A 37 -5.18 -5.92 -33.87
C ALA A 37 -3.75 -5.97 -33.31
N VAL A 38 -3.50 -5.21 -32.24
CA VAL A 38 -2.21 -5.19 -31.56
C VAL A 38 -2.45 -5.56 -30.10
N THR A 39 -1.76 -6.57 -29.59
CA THR A 39 -1.70 -6.83 -28.16
C THR A 39 -0.40 -6.25 -27.62
N SER A 40 -0.44 -5.70 -26.42
CA SER A 40 0.74 -5.20 -25.73
C SER A 40 0.51 -5.19 -24.23
N ARG A 41 1.59 -5.36 -23.47
CA ARG A 41 1.61 -5.13 -22.02
C ARG A 41 1.84 -3.67 -21.66
N ARG A 42 2.13 -2.82 -22.66
CA ARG A 42 2.37 -1.39 -22.49
C ARG A 42 1.27 -0.57 -23.12
N ARG A 43 0.91 0.53 -22.47
CA ARG A 43 0.09 1.56 -23.10
C ARG A 43 0.88 2.18 -24.25
N MET A 44 0.25 2.33 -25.41
CA MET A 44 0.87 2.87 -26.63
C MET A 44 0.03 4.03 -27.20
N PRO A 45 -0.05 5.18 -26.50
CA PRO A 45 -0.89 6.31 -26.94
C PRO A 45 -0.50 6.81 -28.34
N GLY A 46 0.76 6.62 -28.74
CA GLY A 46 1.24 6.95 -30.09
C GLY A 46 0.52 6.22 -31.23
N LEU A 47 -0.11 5.07 -30.98
CA LEU A 47 -0.94 4.37 -31.99
C LEU A 47 -2.34 4.97 -32.12
N SER A 48 -2.84 5.65 -31.09
CA SER A 48 -4.10 6.39 -31.19
C SER A 48 -3.99 7.56 -32.18
N LEU A 49 -2.82 8.18 -32.27
CA LEU A 49 -2.51 9.20 -33.28
C LEU A 49 -2.49 8.62 -34.70
N ASP A 50 -2.19 7.33 -34.84
CA ASP A 50 -2.23 6.59 -36.10
C ASP A 50 -3.66 6.08 -36.44
N GLY A 51 -4.69 6.54 -35.71
CA GLY A 51 -6.09 6.14 -35.90
C GLY A 51 -6.49 4.85 -35.16
N GLY A 52 -5.63 4.34 -34.28
CA GLY A 52 -5.92 3.18 -33.45
C GLY A 52 -6.94 3.46 -32.35
N HIS A 53 -7.74 2.45 -32.01
CA HIS A 53 -8.62 2.47 -30.85
C HIS A 53 -8.05 1.57 -29.74
N VAL A 54 -7.87 2.11 -28.54
CA VAL A 54 -7.28 1.39 -27.41
C VAL A 54 -8.38 0.75 -26.58
N ILE A 55 -8.29 -0.56 -26.38
CA ILE A 55 -9.14 -1.31 -25.46
C ILE A 55 -8.27 -1.69 -24.27
N HIS A 56 -8.55 -1.10 -23.11
CA HIS A 56 -7.88 -1.47 -21.87
C HIS A 56 -8.54 -2.73 -21.29
N LEU A 57 -7.74 -3.73 -20.93
CA LEU A 57 -8.21 -4.98 -20.34
C LEU A 57 -7.95 -4.95 -18.84
N GLU A 58 -9.02 -4.77 -18.08
CA GLU A 58 -9.02 -4.92 -16.63
C GLU A 58 -8.84 -6.39 -16.21
N PRO A 59 -8.39 -6.68 -14.98
CA PRO A 59 -8.51 -8.01 -14.41
C PRO A 59 -9.95 -8.53 -14.49
N LEU A 60 -10.11 -9.86 -14.51
CA LEU A 60 -11.43 -10.47 -14.55
C LEU A 60 -12.25 -10.06 -13.32
N SER A 61 -13.54 -9.80 -13.54
CA SER A 61 -14.50 -9.72 -12.44
C SER A 61 -14.50 -11.03 -11.66
N ALA A 62 -14.91 -10.99 -10.39
CA ALA A 62 -14.98 -12.19 -9.56
C ALA A 62 -15.81 -13.30 -10.23
N ASP A 63 -16.93 -12.94 -10.87
CA ASP A 63 -17.83 -13.92 -11.50
C ASP A 63 -17.20 -14.52 -12.76
N ALA A 64 -16.55 -13.72 -13.62
CA ALA A 64 -15.82 -14.22 -14.79
C ALA A 64 -14.59 -15.06 -14.41
N ALA A 65 -13.93 -14.71 -13.31
CA ALA A 65 -12.82 -15.49 -12.78
C ALA A 65 -13.28 -16.84 -12.20
N VAL A 66 -14.44 -16.89 -11.53
CA VAL A 66 -15.05 -18.14 -11.06
C VAL A 66 -15.46 -19.01 -12.25
N GLU A 67 -16.03 -18.42 -13.31
CA GLU A 67 -16.34 -19.14 -14.56
C GLU A 67 -15.06 -19.74 -15.19
N LEU A 68 -13.99 -18.96 -15.27
CA LEU A 68 -12.69 -19.46 -15.77
C LEU A 68 -12.12 -20.58 -14.89
N LEU A 69 -12.26 -20.47 -13.56
CA LEU A 69 -11.84 -21.51 -12.63
C LEU A 69 -12.64 -22.80 -12.85
N ASP A 70 -13.96 -22.71 -12.98
CA ASP A 70 -14.84 -23.86 -13.24
C ASP A 70 -14.52 -24.51 -14.58
N ALA A 71 -14.35 -23.72 -15.64
CA ALA A 71 -13.95 -24.21 -16.95
C ALA A 71 -12.57 -24.90 -16.94
N THR A 72 -11.64 -24.42 -16.10
CA THR A 72 -10.30 -25.02 -15.98
C THR A 72 -10.33 -26.32 -15.16
N LEU A 73 -11.15 -26.36 -14.10
CA LEU A 73 -11.23 -27.49 -13.19
C LEU A 73 -12.12 -28.63 -13.72
N ALA A 74 -13.26 -28.27 -14.30
CA ALA A 74 -14.21 -29.11 -15.02
C ALA A 74 -14.67 -30.39 -14.28
N ASP A 75 -14.83 -30.32 -12.95
CA ASP A 75 -15.23 -31.48 -12.13
C ASP A 75 -16.35 -31.21 -11.11
N GLY A 76 -17.00 -30.04 -11.19
CA GLY A 76 -18.12 -29.65 -10.34
C GLY A 76 -17.75 -29.18 -8.93
N ARG A 77 -16.46 -29.19 -8.53
CA ARG A 77 -16.05 -28.69 -7.20
C ARG A 77 -16.34 -27.21 -7.00
N VAL A 78 -16.25 -26.39 -8.06
CA VAL A 78 -16.57 -24.95 -7.97
C VAL A 78 -18.04 -24.73 -7.63
N ALA A 79 -18.95 -25.44 -8.28
CA ALA A 79 -20.37 -25.39 -7.98
C ALA A 79 -20.70 -25.90 -6.56
N ALA A 80 -19.94 -26.90 -6.08
CA ALA A 80 -20.11 -27.44 -4.73
C ALA A 80 -19.51 -26.55 -3.61
N GLN A 81 -18.55 -25.68 -3.93
CA GLN A 81 -17.84 -24.80 -2.98
C GLN A 81 -17.76 -23.36 -3.54
N PRO A 82 -18.90 -22.65 -3.70
CA PRO A 82 -18.93 -21.35 -4.37
C PRO A 82 -18.19 -20.26 -3.60
N GLU A 83 -18.27 -20.27 -2.26
CA GLU A 83 -17.61 -19.26 -1.41
C GLU A 83 -16.09 -19.44 -1.42
N GLU A 84 -15.59 -20.68 -1.33
CA GLU A 84 -14.16 -20.95 -1.43
C GLU A 84 -13.61 -20.69 -2.83
N ALA A 85 -14.40 -20.98 -3.88
CA ALA A 85 -14.02 -20.63 -5.25
C ALA A 85 -13.90 -19.11 -5.42
N ARG A 86 -14.86 -18.34 -4.87
CA ARG A 86 -14.80 -16.87 -4.86
C ARG A 86 -13.60 -16.36 -4.09
N ALA A 87 -13.31 -16.91 -2.91
CA ALA A 87 -12.13 -16.57 -2.13
C ALA A 87 -10.82 -16.86 -2.88
N LEU A 88 -10.74 -18.00 -3.57
CA LEU A 88 -9.59 -18.39 -4.37
C LEU A 88 -9.32 -17.39 -5.51
N VAL A 89 -10.34 -17.01 -6.28
CA VAL A 89 -10.13 -16.09 -7.40
C VAL A 89 -9.77 -14.66 -6.94
N LEU A 90 -10.27 -14.25 -5.77
CA LEU A 90 -9.88 -12.98 -5.15
C LEU A 90 -8.39 -13.00 -4.75
N LEU A 91 -7.89 -14.12 -4.22
CA LEU A 91 -6.46 -14.31 -3.93
C LEU A 91 -5.59 -14.33 -5.20
N CYS A 92 -6.16 -14.72 -6.34
CA CYS A 92 -5.52 -14.61 -7.66
C CYS A 92 -5.60 -13.18 -8.26
N ALA A 93 -6.17 -12.20 -7.54
CA ALA A 93 -6.32 -10.81 -7.94
C ALA A 93 -7.00 -10.61 -9.30
N GLY A 94 -7.88 -11.53 -9.71
CA GLY A 94 -8.56 -11.49 -11.01
C GLY A 94 -7.64 -11.73 -12.23
N LEU A 95 -6.37 -12.13 -12.03
CA LEU A 95 -5.45 -12.38 -13.14
C LEU A 95 -5.77 -13.73 -13.81
N PRO A 96 -6.14 -13.77 -15.11
CA PRO A 96 -6.54 -15.01 -15.79
C PRO A 96 -5.48 -16.13 -15.69
N LEU A 97 -4.20 -15.78 -15.80
CA LEU A 97 -3.10 -16.74 -15.72
C LEU A 97 -3.04 -17.40 -14.32
N ALA A 98 -3.17 -16.59 -13.25
CA ALA A 98 -3.16 -17.10 -11.88
C ALA A 98 -4.34 -18.04 -11.61
N VAL A 99 -5.54 -17.69 -12.10
CA VAL A 99 -6.74 -18.52 -11.98
C VAL A 99 -6.56 -19.85 -12.71
N ARG A 100 -6.04 -19.84 -13.95
CA ARG A 100 -5.78 -21.06 -14.72
C ARG A 100 -4.74 -21.96 -14.04
N ILE A 101 -3.69 -21.37 -13.47
CA ILE A 101 -2.69 -22.09 -12.70
C ILE A 101 -3.32 -22.75 -11.46
N ALA A 102 -4.12 -22.02 -10.69
CA ALA A 102 -4.80 -22.55 -9.52
C ALA A 102 -5.74 -23.71 -9.90
N GLY A 103 -6.53 -23.54 -10.97
CA GLY A 103 -7.40 -24.59 -11.53
C GLY A 103 -6.61 -25.82 -11.97
N ALA A 104 -5.53 -25.66 -12.74
CA ALA A 104 -4.68 -26.76 -13.19
C ALA A 104 -4.05 -27.54 -12.01
N ARG A 105 -3.60 -26.84 -10.95
CA ARG A 105 -3.07 -27.49 -9.74
C ARG A 105 -4.14 -28.28 -8.98
N LEU A 106 -5.36 -27.75 -8.89
CA LEU A 106 -6.49 -28.46 -8.28
C LEU A 106 -6.90 -29.68 -9.12
N ALA A 107 -6.89 -29.57 -10.44
CA ALA A 107 -7.15 -30.68 -11.36
C ALA A 107 -6.11 -31.80 -11.23
N ALA A 108 -4.82 -31.45 -11.10
CA ALA A 108 -3.73 -32.40 -10.85
C ALA A 108 -3.81 -33.09 -9.47
N ARG A 109 -4.64 -32.59 -8.54
CA ARG A 109 -4.77 -33.11 -7.18
C ARG A 109 -6.25 -33.30 -6.78
N PRO A 110 -6.95 -34.32 -7.31
CA PRO A 110 -8.39 -34.51 -7.10
C PRO A 110 -8.82 -34.65 -5.64
N LYS A 111 -7.93 -35.12 -4.76
CA LYS A 111 -8.19 -35.27 -3.31
C LYS A 111 -8.04 -33.97 -2.52
N GLN A 112 -7.45 -32.91 -3.09
CA GLN A 112 -7.33 -31.61 -2.42
C GLN A 112 -8.56 -30.75 -2.70
N GLY A 113 -9.19 -30.23 -1.66
CA GLY A 113 -10.31 -29.28 -1.80
C GLY A 113 -9.84 -27.88 -2.13
N ILE A 114 -10.75 -27.04 -2.63
CA ILE A 114 -10.49 -25.62 -2.94
C ILE A 114 -10.01 -24.89 -1.68
N THR A 115 -10.60 -25.19 -0.52
CA THR A 115 -10.18 -24.66 0.80
C THR A 115 -8.69 -24.84 1.09
N SER A 116 -8.08 -25.96 0.67
CA SER A 116 -6.65 -26.20 0.89
C SER A 116 -5.79 -25.25 0.06
N MET A 117 -6.23 -24.95 -1.17
CA MET A 117 -5.55 -23.99 -2.05
C MET A 117 -5.75 -22.55 -1.55
N VAL A 118 -6.96 -22.21 -1.08
CA VAL A 118 -7.24 -20.93 -0.43
C VAL A 118 -6.26 -20.71 0.71
N ARG A 119 -6.11 -21.67 1.64
CA ARG A 119 -5.17 -21.57 2.75
C ARG A 119 -3.72 -21.38 2.28
N ALA A 120 -3.28 -22.13 1.26
CA ALA A 120 -1.93 -22.00 0.72
C ALA A 120 -1.69 -20.61 0.11
N LEU A 121 -2.71 -20.02 -0.53
CA LEU A 121 -2.63 -18.69 -1.12
C LEU A 121 -2.90 -17.59 -0.11
N SER A 122 -3.56 -17.84 1.02
CA SER A 122 -3.72 -16.83 2.08
C SER A 122 -2.37 -16.39 2.64
N GLU A 123 -1.38 -17.28 2.67
CA GLU A 123 -0.01 -16.98 3.11
C GLU A 123 0.73 -16.12 2.06
N GLU A 124 0.90 -14.83 2.34
CA GLU A 124 1.50 -13.86 1.40
C GLU A 124 2.90 -14.27 0.92
N ARG A 125 3.72 -14.83 1.82
CA ARG A 125 5.11 -15.19 1.52
C ARG A 125 5.23 -16.34 0.53
N GLU A 126 4.27 -17.27 0.54
CA GLU A 126 4.28 -18.46 -0.30
C GLU A 126 3.33 -18.32 -1.51
N ARG A 127 2.52 -17.26 -1.58
CA ARG A 127 1.45 -17.11 -2.59
C ARG A 127 1.97 -17.24 -4.03
N LEU A 128 3.08 -16.59 -4.37
CA LEU A 128 3.66 -16.70 -5.73
C LEU A 128 4.29 -18.07 -6.00
N GLU A 129 4.78 -18.76 -4.97
CA GLU A 129 5.27 -20.14 -5.08
C GLU A 129 4.11 -21.16 -5.21
N ALA A 130 3.01 -20.91 -4.50
CA ALA A 130 1.77 -21.65 -4.63
C ALA A 130 1.09 -21.46 -6.01
N LEU A 131 1.45 -20.41 -6.76
CA LEU A 131 1.09 -20.18 -8.15
C LEU A 131 2.21 -20.50 -9.15
N ALA A 132 3.23 -21.27 -8.74
CA ALA A 132 4.21 -21.80 -9.67
C ALA A 132 3.73 -23.14 -10.25
N ILE A 133 3.91 -23.31 -11.56
CA ILE A 133 3.85 -24.59 -12.30
C ILE A 133 5.15 -24.67 -13.12
N GLU A 134 5.79 -25.83 -13.17
CA GLU A 134 6.98 -26.04 -14.00
C GLU A 134 6.68 -25.75 -15.50
N GLY A 135 7.51 -24.94 -16.15
CA GLY A 135 7.39 -24.55 -17.56
C GLY A 135 6.96 -23.09 -17.78
N ASP A 136 6.33 -22.80 -18.93
CA ASP A 136 6.02 -21.44 -19.40
C ASP A 136 4.81 -20.75 -18.73
N HIS A 137 4.17 -21.40 -17.74
CA HIS A 137 2.93 -20.93 -17.11
C HIS A 137 3.17 -20.56 -15.64
N ASP A 138 4.04 -19.57 -15.41
CA ASP A 138 4.34 -19.02 -14.08
C ASP A 138 4.00 -17.53 -14.05
N VAL A 139 3.18 -17.13 -13.05
CA VAL A 139 2.86 -15.72 -12.79
C VAL A 139 4.13 -14.91 -12.58
N ARG A 140 5.12 -15.47 -11.87
CA ARG A 140 6.40 -14.81 -11.62
C ARG A 140 7.15 -14.56 -12.92
N ALA A 141 7.25 -15.56 -13.80
CA ALA A 141 7.92 -15.40 -15.10
C ALA A 141 7.25 -14.33 -15.98
N ALA A 142 5.91 -14.24 -15.95
CA ALA A 142 5.17 -13.20 -16.67
C ALA A 142 5.48 -11.80 -16.15
N LEU A 143 5.54 -11.62 -14.83
CA LEU A 143 5.89 -10.35 -14.18
C LEU A 143 7.37 -9.98 -14.39
N ASP A 144 8.28 -10.96 -14.30
CA ASP A 144 9.70 -10.78 -14.62
C ASP A 144 9.87 -10.21 -16.03
N LEU A 145 9.13 -10.74 -17.00
CA LEU A 145 9.17 -10.25 -18.38
C LEU A 145 8.68 -8.80 -18.51
N SER A 146 7.61 -8.44 -17.80
CA SER A 146 7.15 -7.04 -17.74
C SER A 146 8.21 -6.11 -17.13
N CYS A 147 8.96 -6.58 -16.13
CA CYS A 147 10.02 -5.81 -15.47
C CYS A 147 11.31 -5.68 -16.30
N ARG A 148 11.65 -6.65 -17.16
CA ARG A 148 12.91 -6.64 -17.94
C ARG A 148 13.09 -5.42 -18.83
N GLY A 149 11.98 -4.85 -19.33
CA GLY A 149 12.02 -3.66 -20.18
C GLY A 149 11.93 -2.33 -19.44
N LEU A 150 11.94 -2.32 -18.10
CA LEU A 150 11.82 -1.08 -17.34
C LEU A 150 13.14 -0.29 -17.37
N PRO A 151 13.11 1.04 -17.54
CA PRO A 151 14.24 1.90 -17.28
C PRO A 151 14.76 1.74 -15.84
N PRO A 152 16.06 2.02 -15.59
CA PRO A 152 16.67 1.82 -14.27
C PRO A 152 15.91 2.48 -13.11
N ALA A 153 15.44 3.72 -13.28
CA ALA A 153 14.69 4.46 -12.27
C ALA A 153 13.34 3.79 -11.95
N ALA A 154 12.56 3.39 -12.97
CA ALA A 154 11.30 2.69 -12.79
C ALA A 154 11.49 1.31 -12.14
N ALA A 155 12.50 0.53 -12.59
CA ALA A 155 12.83 -0.76 -11.98
C ALA A 155 13.24 -0.62 -10.50
N ARG A 156 13.95 0.45 -10.16
CA ARG A 156 14.32 0.77 -8.78
C ARG A 156 13.09 1.18 -7.95
N LEU A 157 12.28 2.11 -8.43
CA LEU A 157 11.06 2.53 -7.75
C LEU A 157 10.09 1.36 -7.52
N TYR A 158 9.94 0.47 -8.50
CA TYR A 158 9.15 -0.76 -8.38
C TYR A 158 9.56 -1.58 -7.16
N ARG A 159 10.87 -1.82 -6.97
CA ARG A 159 11.40 -2.54 -5.81
C ARG A 159 11.18 -1.76 -4.50
N LEU A 160 11.45 -0.45 -4.50
CA LEU A 160 11.31 0.39 -3.30
C LEU A 160 9.85 0.45 -2.83
N LEU A 161 8.89 0.62 -3.74
CA LEU A 161 7.47 0.57 -3.44
C LEU A 161 7.01 -0.83 -3.02
N GLY A 162 7.69 -1.89 -3.45
CA GLY A 162 7.44 -3.26 -2.95
C GLY A 162 7.70 -3.43 -1.45
N LEU A 163 8.47 -2.53 -0.83
CA LEU A 163 8.72 -2.49 0.62
C LEU A 163 7.67 -1.69 1.40
N HIS A 164 6.76 -0.99 0.70
CA HIS A 164 5.70 -0.20 1.33
C HIS A 164 4.71 -1.11 2.07
N PRO A 165 4.48 -0.90 3.38
CA PRO A 165 3.60 -1.77 4.17
C PRO A 165 2.10 -1.51 3.88
N GLY A 166 1.77 -0.37 3.28
CA GLY A 166 0.41 0.00 2.90
C GLY A 166 0.03 -0.46 1.47
N ARG A 167 -1.25 -0.32 1.12
CA ARG A 167 -1.78 -0.79 -0.17
C ARG A 167 -1.77 0.27 -1.26
N GLU A 168 -1.91 1.53 -0.87
CA GLU A 168 -2.01 2.67 -1.76
C GLU A 168 -0.95 3.69 -1.38
N PHE A 169 -0.49 4.47 -2.35
CA PHE A 169 0.51 5.51 -2.12
C PHE A 169 0.35 6.64 -3.12
N GLY A 170 0.67 7.85 -2.67
CA GLY A 170 0.72 9.04 -3.51
C GLY A 170 2.10 9.31 -4.09
N VAL A 171 2.15 10.27 -5.02
CA VAL A 171 3.40 10.79 -5.61
C VAL A 171 4.43 11.27 -4.55
N PRO A 172 4.05 11.91 -3.42
CA PRO A 172 5.01 12.34 -2.40
C PRO A 172 5.86 11.20 -1.81
N LEU A 173 5.28 10.01 -1.62
CA LEU A 173 6.05 8.84 -1.16
C LEU A 173 7.09 8.43 -2.21
N ALA A 174 6.69 8.35 -3.49
CA ALA A 174 7.59 8.01 -4.58
C ALA A 174 8.75 9.02 -4.70
N ARG A 175 8.47 10.32 -4.56
CA ARG A 175 9.49 11.38 -4.49
C ARG A 175 10.44 11.21 -3.32
N THR A 176 9.94 10.80 -2.15
CA THR A 176 10.78 10.52 -0.99
C THR A 176 11.73 9.32 -1.24
N LEU A 177 11.28 8.32 -2.01
CA LEU A 177 12.07 7.12 -2.31
C LEU A 177 13.10 7.34 -3.43
N LEU A 178 12.70 7.99 -4.52
CA LEU A 178 13.48 8.09 -5.76
C LEU A 178 13.96 9.51 -6.11
N GLY A 179 13.40 10.56 -5.50
CA GLY A 179 13.75 11.94 -5.81
C GLY A 179 13.09 12.46 -7.08
N GLY A 180 13.85 13.21 -7.89
CA GLY A 180 13.33 13.93 -9.06
C GLY A 180 12.77 13.04 -10.18
N GLU A 181 13.25 11.80 -10.31
CA GLU A 181 12.82 10.84 -11.33
C GLU A 181 11.52 10.10 -10.97
N ALA A 182 10.92 10.40 -9.81
CA ALA A 182 9.79 9.64 -9.28
C ALA A 182 8.54 9.69 -10.16
N VAL A 183 8.19 10.86 -10.72
CA VAL A 183 6.98 11.02 -11.55
C VAL A 183 7.11 10.22 -12.84
N GLU A 184 8.21 10.40 -13.57
CA GLU A 184 8.48 9.67 -14.81
C GLU A 184 8.57 8.15 -14.58
N ALA A 185 9.11 7.74 -13.43
CA ALA A 185 9.14 6.34 -13.01
C ALA A 185 7.73 5.79 -12.69
N LEU A 186 6.86 6.57 -12.02
CA LEU A 186 5.46 6.19 -11.77
C LEU A 186 4.70 6.03 -13.10
N ASP A 187 4.82 7.01 -14.00
CA ASP A 187 4.20 6.95 -15.34
C ASP A 187 4.64 5.70 -16.09
N THR A 188 5.94 5.39 -16.05
CA THR A 188 6.47 4.19 -16.70
C THR A 188 5.93 2.89 -16.09
N LEU A 189 5.76 2.84 -14.77
CA LEU A 189 5.19 1.67 -14.08
C LEU A 189 3.69 1.53 -14.36
N HIS A 190 2.96 2.65 -14.43
CA HIS A 190 1.56 2.68 -14.82
C HIS A 190 1.37 2.26 -16.28
N ASP A 191 2.18 2.77 -17.20
CA ASP A 191 2.18 2.39 -18.61
C ASP A 191 2.51 0.91 -18.83
N ALA A 192 3.32 0.32 -17.94
CA ALA A 192 3.63 -1.12 -17.94
C ALA A 192 2.55 -1.99 -17.27
N ASN A 193 1.40 -1.42 -16.89
CA ASN A 193 0.31 -2.07 -16.15
C ASN A 193 0.78 -2.74 -14.84
N LEU A 194 1.79 -2.15 -14.19
CA LEU A 194 2.25 -2.58 -12.88
C LEU A 194 1.54 -1.81 -11.75
N LEU A 195 0.97 -0.64 -12.06
CA LEU A 195 0.20 0.17 -11.14
C LEU A 195 -1.24 0.31 -11.62
N VAL A 196 -2.14 0.55 -10.67
CA VAL A 196 -3.54 0.89 -10.91
C VAL A 196 -3.82 2.25 -10.28
N ASP A 197 -4.52 3.10 -11.00
CA ASP A 197 -5.03 4.37 -10.50
C ASP A 197 -6.11 4.12 -9.43
N VAL A 198 -6.01 4.86 -8.33
CA VAL A 198 -7.06 4.91 -7.32
C VAL A 198 -7.86 6.19 -7.55
N ALA A 199 -9.13 6.05 -7.90
CA ALA A 199 -10.00 7.19 -8.13
C ALA A 199 -10.07 8.08 -6.88
N GLU A 200 -9.82 9.38 -7.06
CA GLU A 200 -9.96 10.38 -6.00
C GLU A 200 -11.04 11.41 -6.35
N GLU A 201 -11.84 11.77 -5.35
CA GLU A 201 -12.76 12.92 -5.42
C GLU A 201 -12.02 14.26 -5.33
N THR A 202 -10.82 14.28 -4.73
CA THR A 202 -10.02 15.49 -4.43
C THR A 202 -8.87 15.75 -5.40
N GLY A 203 -8.74 14.96 -6.47
CA GLY A 203 -7.83 15.25 -7.59
C GLY A 203 -6.35 14.92 -7.38
N GLY A 204 -5.96 14.23 -6.30
CA GLY A 204 -4.60 13.73 -6.11
C GLY A 204 -4.36 12.42 -6.87
N GLU A 205 -3.18 12.28 -7.48
CA GLU A 205 -2.78 11.04 -8.15
C GLU A 205 -2.32 10.00 -7.11
N ARG A 206 -3.11 8.93 -6.99
CA ARG A 206 -2.82 7.77 -6.14
C ARG A 206 -2.71 6.50 -6.94
N TYR A 207 -1.81 5.66 -6.48
CA TYR A 207 -1.52 4.39 -7.11
C TYR A 207 -1.58 3.25 -6.10
N ARG A 208 -1.87 2.06 -6.62
CA ARG A 208 -1.67 0.80 -5.92
C ARG A 208 -1.09 -0.25 -6.84
N PHE A 209 -0.41 -1.23 -6.27
CA PHE A 209 -0.14 -2.47 -6.97
C PHE A 209 -1.39 -3.37 -7.01
N HIS A 210 -1.50 -4.25 -8.01
CA HIS A 210 -2.28 -5.47 -7.82
C HIS A 210 -1.60 -6.37 -6.79
N ASP A 211 -2.37 -7.16 -6.03
CA ASP A 211 -1.83 -7.92 -4.90
C ASP A 211 -0.67 -8.85 -5.29
N LEU A 212 -0.75 -9.54 -6.43
CA LEU A 212 0.35 -10.39 -6.93
C LEU A 212 1.56 -9.58 -7.45
N VAL A 213 1.31 -8.40 -8.01
CA VAL A 213 2.36 -7.47 -8.46
C VAL A 213 3.12 -6.90 -7.26
N ARG A 214 2.43 -6.61 -6.14
CA ARG A 214 3.03 -6.16 -4.89
C ARG A 214 3.98 -7.20 -4.31
N LEU A 215 3.54 -8.46 -4.24
CA LEU A 215 4.36 -9.56 -3.74
C LEU A 215 5.60 -9.77 -4.61
N HIS A 216 5.43 -9.67 -5.94
CA HIS A 216 6.55 -9.75 -6.86
C HIS A 216 7.53 -8.59 -6.66
N ALA A 217 7.04 -7.36 -6.50
CA ALA A 217 7.89 -6.20 -6.19
C ALA A 217 8.71 -6.40 -4.91
N ALA A 218 8.11 -6.95 -3.86
CA ALA A 218 8.77 -7.29 -2.61
C ALA A 218 9.84 -8.40 -2.77
N GLU A 219 9.54 -9.47 -3.53
CA GLU A 219 10.51 -10.51 -3.88
C GLU A 219 11.71 -9.93 -4.65
N ARG A 220 11.46 -9.05 -5.64
CA ARG A 220 12.51 -8.38 -6.42
C ARG A 220 13.34 -7.45 -5.53
N ALA A 221 12.72 -6.71 -4.61
CA ALA A 221 13.44 -5.91 -3.63
C ALA A 221 14.42 -6.76 -2.79
N ALA A 222 14.00 -7.96 -2.39
CA ALA A 222 14.84 -8.88 -1.63
C ALA A 222 15.94 -9.55 -2.44
N ARG A 223 15.71 -9.84 -3.74
CA ARG A 223 16.65 -10.54 -4.62
C ARG A 223 17.68 -9.62 -5.27
N ASP A 224 17.26 -8.47 -5.79
CA ASP A 224 18.14 -7.59 -6.58
C ASP A 224 18.60 -6.35 -5.80
N GLY A 225 17.92 -5.98 -4.71
CA GLY A 225 18.29 -4.84 -3.88
C GLY A 225 19.35 -5.19 -2.83
N SER A 226 20.26 -4.25 -2.54
CA SER A 226 21.18 -4.44 -1.42
C SER A 226 20.44 -4.38 -0.08
N ALA A 227 20.99 -5.03 0.97
CA ALA A 227 20.42 -4.95 2.32
C ALA A 227 20.36 -3.49 2.83
N GLU A 228 21.36 -2.69 2.47
CA GLU A 228 21.44 -1.26 2.79
C GLU A 228 20.38 -0.44 2.06
N GLU A 229 20.13 -0.68 0.76
CA GLU A 229 19.08 0.00 0.01
C GLU A 229 17.71 -0.31 0.61
N ARG A 230 17.44 -1.58 0.96
CA ARG A 230 16.18 -1.98 1.60
C ARG A 230 15.98 -1.31 2.95
N THR A 231 17.00 -1.32 3.80
CA THR A 231 16.95 -0.69 5.13
C THR A 231 16.71 0.82 4.99
N THR A 232 17.45 1.47 4.10
CA THR A 232 17.29 2.90 3.81
C THR A 232 15.89 3.22 3.28
N ALA A 233 15.33 2.38 2.41
CA ALA A 233 13.99 2.56 1.88
C ALA A 233 12.91 2.45 2.96
N LEU A 234 12.99 1.43 3.82
CA LEU A 234 12.06 1.26 4.95
C LEU A 234 12.11 2.44 5.91
N LEU A 235 13.31 2.94 6.25
CA LEU A 235 13.47 4.15 7.06
C LEU A 235 12.88 5.39 6.38
N ARG A 236 13.10 5.57 5.08
CA ARG A 236 12.51 6.67 4.30
C ARG A 236 10.98 6.60 4.26
N ILE A 237 10.40 5.40 4.15
CA ILE A 237 8.95 5.21 4.21
C ILE A 237 8.42 5.60 5.59
N GLY A 238 9.02 5.09 6.67
CA GLY A 238 8.60 5.43 8.04
C GLY A 238 8.70 6.93 8.32
N HIS A 239 9.82 7.56 7.94
CA HIS A 239 10.03 9.00 8.09
C HIS A 239 9.14 9.85 7.18
N HIS A 240 8.76 9.35 5.99
CA HIS A 240 7.78 10.03 5.13
C HIS A 240 6.47 10.24 5.87
N TYR A 241 5.92 9.15 6.40
CA TYR A 241 4.66 9.16 7.12
C TYR A 241 4.74 9.95 8.42
N LEU A 242 5.83 9.79 9.18
CA LEU A 242 6.05 10.54 10.41
C LEU A 242 6.14 12.05 10.15
N ALA A 243 6.98 12.49 9.21
CA ALA A 243 7.15 13.92 8.94
C ALA A 243 5.85 14.57 8.45
N ASN A 244 5.07 13.91 7.60
CA ASN A 244 3.81 14.45 7.13
C ASN A 244 2.71 14.42 8.21
N ALA A 245 2.68 13.41 9.09
CA ALA A 245 1.80 13.42 10.27
C ALA A 245 2.16 14.54 11.26
N CYS A 246 3.45 14.82 11.47
CA CYS A 246 3.90 15.96 12.28
C CYS A 246 3.47 17.31 11.68
N ARG A 247 3.58 17.47 10.36
CA ARG A 247 3.09 18.68 9.68
C ARG A 247 1.57 18.82 9.82
N ALA A 248 0.83 17.73 9.63
CA ALA A 248 -0.62 17.73 9.80
C ALA A 248 -1.00 18.10 11.24
N GLU A 249 -0.32 17.53 12.25
CA GLU A 249 -0.52 17.91 13.64
C GLU A 249 -0.29 19.41 13.88
N GLN A 250 0.79 19.98 13.36
CA GLN A 250 1.10 21.41 13.53
C GLN A 250 0.03 22.31 12.91
N VAL A 251 -0.57 21.89 11.79
CA VAL A 251 -1.66 22.63 11.13
C VAL A 251 -2.97 22.50 11.94
N VAL A 252 -3.26 21.33 12.50
CA VAL A 252 -4.50 21.07 13.25
C VAL A 252 -4.45 21.62 14.67
N GLU A 253 -3.29 21.59 15.33
CA GLU A 253 -3.05 22.02 16.71
C GLU A 253 -1.76 22.86 16.83
N PRO A 254 -1.72 24.11 16.34
CA PRO A 254 -0.50 24.94 16.33
C PRO A 254 0.11 25.24 17.70
N GLY A 255 -0.62 24.98 18.79
CA GLY A 255 -0.19 25.23 20.17
C GLY A 255 0.04 23.98 21.03
N ARG A 256 0.06 22.78 20.43
CA ARG A 256 0.32 21.54 21.18
C ARG A 256 1.82 21.43 21.51
N ASP A 257 2.14 21.22 22.79
CA ASP A 257 3.46 20.76 23.22
C ASP A 257 3.68 19.32 22.74
N SER A 258 4.21 19.16 21.53
CA SER A 258 4.60 17.88 20.96
C SER A 258 5.90 17.39 21.60
N LEU A 259 6.02 16.06 21.76
CA LEU A 259 7.29 15.46 22.18
C LEU A 259 8.37 15.76 21.13
N GLU A 260 9.63 15.83 21.57
CA GLU A 260 10.74 15.87 20.62
C GLU A 260 10.73 14.57 19.81
N ARG A 261 10.64 14.68 18.48
CA ARG A 261 10.60 13.55 17.56
C ARG A 261 11.92 13.46 16.84
N ASN A 262 12.53 12.29 16.90
CA ASN A 262 13.87 12.07 16.37
C ASN A 262 13.81 11.64 14.90
N PHE A 263 14.37 12.46 14.02
CA PHE A 263 14.51 12.16 12.58
C PHE A 263 15.94 11.69 12.20
N ALA A 264 16.84 11.54 13.16
CA ALA A 264 18.29 11.49 12.96
C ALA A 264 18.84 10.18 12.36
N ARG A 265 18.03 9.13 12.20
CA ARG A 265 18.49 7.86 11.61
C ARG A 265 18.27 7.82 10.10
N GLY A 266 19.34 8.07 9.34
CA GLY A 266 19.45 7.63 7.94
C GLY A 266 18.66 8.44 6.91
N VAL A 267 18.14 9.62 7.26
CA VAL A 267 17.48 10.53 6.31
C VAL A 267 18.04 11.94 6.50
N GLU A 268 18.59 12.51 5.43
CA GLU A 268 19.01 13.91 5.41
C GLU A 268 17.80 14.83 5.70
N PRO A 269 17.92 15.83 6.58
CA PRO A 269 16.88 16.83 6.79
C PRO A 269 16.40 17.42 5.46
N GLY A 270 15.10 17.30 5.15
CA GLY A 270 14.51 17.78 3.89
C GLY A 270 14.42 16.76 2.75
N ALA A 271 14.85 15.51 2.94
CA ALA A 271 14.72 14.46 1.92
C ALA A 271 13.28 13.88 1.80
N VAL A 272 12.38 14.21 2.73
CA VAL A 272 10.97 13.80 2.68
C VAL A 272 10.17 14.84 1.89
N ALA A 273 9.52 14.40 0.82
CA ALA A 273 8.57 15.24 0.11
C ALA A 273 7.39 15.60 1.02
N ALA A 274 7.14 16.90 1.14
CA ALA A 274 6.05 17.42 1.96
C ALA A 274 4.71 17.26 1.25
N GLU A 275 3.71 16.88 2.02
CA GLU A 275 2.31 16.98 1.63
C GLU A 275 1.85 18.44 1.70
N ASP A 276 0.96 18.81 0.79
CA ASP A 276 0.35 20.13 0.77
C ASP A 276 -1.03 20.07 1.42
N PHE A 277 -1.21 20.86 2.48
CA PHE A 277 -2.48 21.01 3.20
C PHE A 277 -3.13 22.36 2.88
N ALA A 278 -2.79 22.96 1.74
CA ALA A 278 -3.44 24.16 1.26
C ALA A 278 -4.97 23.97 1.21
N PRO A 279 -5.74 25.00 1.64
CA PRO A 279 -7.19 25.05 1.44
C PRO A 279 -7.60 24.73 0.00
N VAL A 280 -8.47 23.72 -0.18
CA VAL A 280 -9.11 23.40 -1.47
C VAL A 280 -10.63 23.51 -1.29
N ASP A 281 -11.33 24.03 -2.30
CA ASP A 281 -12.80 24.06 -2.34
C ASP A 281 -13.50 24.66 -1.10
N GLY A 282 -12.90 25.67 -0.48
CA GLY A 282 -13.45 26.37 0.68
C GLY A 282 -13.18 25.69 2.03
N GLN A 283 -12.46 24.56 2.04
CA GLN A 283 -12.01 23.88 3.24
C GLN A 283 -10.86 24.65 3.92
N THR A 284 -10.76 24.62 5.24
CA THR A 284 -9.60 25.15 5.98
C THR A 284 -8.38 24.22 5.90
N ALA A 285 -7.18 24.75 6.09
CA ALA A 285 -5.96 23.93 6.11
C ALA A 285 -5.99 22.83 7.20
N ALA A 286 -6.64 23.10 8.34
CA ALA A 286 -6.81 22.12 9.42
C ALA A 286 -7.74 20.97 9.02
N GLU A 287 -8.82 21.26 8.29
CA GLU A 287 -9.70 20.21 7.77
C GLU A 287 -9.00 19.39 6.67
N ALA A 288 -8.26 20.03 5.76
CA ALA A 288 -7.46 19.33 4.74
C ALA A 288 -6.40 18.40 5.35
N ALA A 289 -5.73 18.84 6.42
CA ALA A 289 -4.78 18.03 7.17
C ALA A 289 -5.45 16.84 7.89
N LEU A 290 -6.64 17.03 8.47
CA LEU A 290 -7.42 15.94 9.07
C LEU A 290 -7.88 14.92 8.02
N ASP A 291 -8.32 15.37 6.86
CA ASP A 291 -8.74 14.49 5.77
C ASP A 291 -7.56 13.70 5.19
N TRP A 292 -6.38 14.32 5.10
CA TRP A 292 -5.16 13.58 4.76
C TRP A 292 -4.82 12.52 5.81
N LEU A 293 -4.88 12.85 7.11
CA LEU A 293 -4.63 11.89 8.19
C LEU A 293 -5.61 10.72 8.16
N GLU A 294 -6.89 10.98 7.87
CA GLU A 294 -7.93 9.95 7.75
C GLU A 294 -7.72 9.07 6.51
N ARG A 295 -7.42 9.68 5.35
CA ARG A 295 -7.13 8.96 4.10
C ARG A 295 -5.88 8.09 4.21
N GLU A 296 -4.81 8.59 4.82
CA GLU A 296 -3.56 7.85 5.02
C GLU A 296 -3.60 6.92 6.22
N LEU A 297 -4.68 6.89 7.02
CA LEU A 297 -4.76 6.09 8.24
C LEU A 297 -4.41 4.61 8.02
N PRO A 298 -4.85 3.92 6.94
CA PRO A 298 -4.42 2.55 6.69
C PRO A 298 -2.90 2.39 6.54
N ASN A 299 -2.24 3.36 5.89
CA ASN A 299 -0.79 3.37 5.68
C ASN A 299 -0.05 3.75 6.97
N LEU A 300 -0.53 4.78 7.69
CA LEU A 300 0.00 5.21 8.99
C LEU A 300 -0.05 4.07 10.01
N MET A 301 -1.19 3.38 10.11
CA MET A 301 -1.33 2.20 10.98
C MET A 301 -0.45 1.04 10.52
N ALA A 302 -0.28 0.83 9.22
CA ALA A 302 0.65 -0.18 8.70
C ALA A 302 2.10 0.14 9.09
N VAL A 303 2.51 1.41 9.08
CA VAL A 303 3.83 1.85 9.55
C VAL A 303 4.00 1.62 11.04
N VAL A 304 3.02 1.99 11.87
CA VAL A 304 3.04 1.75 13.32
C VAL A 304 3.26 0.25 13.62
N ARG A 305 2.49 -0.63 12.99
CA ARG A 305 2.61 -2.10 13.18
C ARG A 305 3.97 -2.66 12.76
N HIS A 306 4.58 -2.10 11.73
CA HIS A 306 5.80 -2.65 11.13
C HIS A 306 7.08 -1.91 11.56
N ALA A 307 7.00 -0.86 12.37
CA ALA A 307 8.14 -0.02 12.79
C ALA A 307 9.34 -0.84 13.33
N ARG A 308 9.06 -1.84 14.18
CA ARG A 308 10.08 -2.77 14.69
C ARG A 308 10.77 -3.56 13.59
N ALA A 309 10.00 -4.07 12.61
CA ALA A 309 10.52 -4.84 11.49
C ALA A 309 11.31 -3.97 10.49
N MET A 310 11.04 -2.66 10.46
CA MET A 310 11.81 -1.67 9.70
C MET A 310 13.15 -1.32 10.34
N GLY A 311 13.39 -1.74 11.59
CA GLY A 311 14.59 -1.35 12.35
C GLY A 311 14.51 0.04 12.99
N ALA A 312 13.32 0.65 13.03
CA ALA A 312 13.05 1.94 13.66
C ALA A 312 11.81 1.86 14.58
N PRO A 313 11.88 1.08 15.68
CA PRO A 313 10.79 0.93 16.64
C PRO A 313 10.25 2.25 17.20
N GLU A 314 11.08 3.28 17.28
CA GLU A 314 10.75 4.61 17.79
C GLU A 314 9.66 5.30 16.95
N ILE A 315 9.56 4.96 15.66
CA ILE A 315 8.54 5.51 14.76
C ILE A 315 7.13 5.15 15.24
N ALA A 316 6.94 4.00 15.90
CA ALA A 316 5.62 3.59 16.35
C ALA A 316 5.01 4.57 17.35
N TRP A 317 5.76 4.95 18.40
CA TRP A 317 5.24 5.89 19.40
C TRP A 317 5.21 7.33 18.88
N GLN A 318 6.20 7.74 18.08
CA GLN A 318 6.27 9.09 17.51
C GLN A 318 5.10 9.35 16.55
N LEU A 319 4.80 8.37 15.68
CA LEU A 319 3.69 8.46 14.75
C LEU A 319 2.35 8.41 15.49
N THR A 320 2.23 7.55 16.51
CA THR A 320 1.05 7.49 17.37
C THR A 320 0.77 8.82 18.07
N ASP A 321 1.80 9.49 18.59
CA ASP A 321 1.66 10.82 19.18
C ASP A 321 1.23 11.88 18.15
N ALA A 322 1.79 11.84 16.93
CA ALA A 322 1.43 12.75 15.85
C ALA A 322 -0.01 12.55 15.34
N LEU A 323 -0.55 11.33 15.44
CA LEU A 323 -1.94 11.02 15.09
C LEU A 323 -2.96 11.53 16.11
N TRP A 324 -2.52 12.00 17.28
CA TRP A 324 -3.41 12.42 18.37
C TRP A 324 -4.57 13.35 17.94
N PRO A 325 -4.36 14.41 17.12
CA PRO A 325 -5.46 15.33 16.80
C PRO A 325 -6.61 14.68 16.04
N LEU A 326 -6.33 13.60 15.30
CA LEU A 326 -7.30 12.86 14.50
C LEU A 326 -8.31 12.11 15.38
N PHE A 327 -7.84 11.35 16.38
CA PHE A 327 -8.68 10.38 17.07
C PHE A 327 -9.87 10.99 17.82
N PRO A 328 -9.73 12.06 18.63
CA PRO A 328 -10.87 12.69 19.31
C PRO A 328 -11.87 13.33 18.34
N ARG A 329 -11.40 13.81 17.17
CA ARG A 329 -12.22 14.53 16.18
C ARG A 329 -13.01 13.59 15.27
N ARG A 330 -12.38 12.52 14.77
CA ARG A 330 -12.99 11.53 13.88
C ARG A 330 -13.53 10.29 14.58
N LYS A 331 -13.28 10.14 15.89
CA LYS A 331 -13.78 9.03 16.73
C LYS A 331 -13.33 7.65 16.25
N LEU A 332 -12.11 7.57 15.72
CA LEU A 332 -11.48 6.34 15.22
C LEU A 332 -10.92 5.50 16.37
N TYR A 333 -11.83 5.01 17.23
CA TYR A 333 -11.46 4.41 18.52
C TYR A 333 -10.63 3.13 18.38
N ARG A 334 -10.87 2.31 17.35
CA ARG A 334 -10.13 1.07 17.14
C ARG A 334 -8.65 1.35 16.88
N GLU A 335 -8.37 2.24 15.94
CA GLU A 335 -7.04 2.65 15.52
C GLU A 335 -6.34 3.44 16.63
N TRP A 336 -7.09 4.23 17.41
CA TRP A 336 -6.57 4.90 18.61
C TRP A 336 -6.01 3.89 19.61
N LEU A 337 -6.82 2.90 20.01
CA LEU A 337 -6.41 1.90 20.99
C LEU A 337 -5.26 1.03 20.47
N GLU A 338 -5.31 0.63 19.20
CA GLU A 338 -4.26 -0.17 18.57
C GLU A 338 -2.91 0.58 18.51
N SER A 339 -2.91 1.82 18.00
CA SER A 339 -1.68 2.60 17.85
C SER A 339 -1.01 2.88 19.19
N HIS A 340 -1.79 3.20 20.23
CA HIS A 340 -1.26 3.46 21.58
C HIS A 340 -0.75 2.20 22.26
N ARG A 341 -1.31 1.03 21.95
CA ARG A 341 -0.75 -0.24 22.43
C ARG A 341 0.62 -0.49 21.81
N GLU A 342 0.74 -0.38 20.49
CA GLU A 342 2.01 -0.59 19.78
C GLU A 342 3.06 0.46 20.18
N GLY A 343 2.66 1.74 20.26
CA GLY A 343 3.54 2.82 20.69
C GLY A 343 4.00 2.67 22.14
N LEU A 344 3.13 2.25 23.07
CA LEU A 344 3.54 1.98 24.45
C LEU A 344 4.54 0.82 24.52
N LEU A 345 4.30 -0.25 23.76
CA LEU A 345 5.20 -1.41 23.72
C LEU A 345 6.60 -1.05 23.22
N THR A 346 6.73 -0.15 22.23
CA THR A 346 8.05 0.29 21.76
C THR A 346 8.71 1.27 22.71
N ALA A 347 7.95 2.24 23.26
CA ALA A 347 8.47 3.19 24.25
C ALA A 347 8.99 2.47 25.52
N GLU A 348 8.27 1.47 26.02
CA GLU A 348 8.71 0.66 27.17
C GLU A 348 9.98 -0.14 26.85
N ALA A 349 10.07 -0.72 25.64
CA ALA A 349 11.24 -1.48 25.21
C ALA A 349 12.50 -0.61 25.03
N GLU A 350 12.32 0.66 24.68
CA GLU A 350 13.40 1.66 24.56
C GLU A 350 13.78 2.30 25.90
N GLY A 351 12.95 2.13 26.93
CA GLY A 351 13.12 2.83 28.21
C GLY A 351 12.81 4.33 28.11
N ASP A 352 12.06 4.76 27.09
CA ASP A 352 11.66 6.14 26.92
C ASP A 352 10.47 6.46 27.83
N GLY A 353 10.77 6.94 29.04
CA GLY A 353 9.77 7.31 30.03
C GLY A 353 8.84 8.44 29.58
N GLU A 354 9.30 9.36 28.73
CA GLU A 354 8.46 10.47 28.25
C GLU A 354 7.42 9.98 27.26
N ALA A 355 7.86 9.17 26.30
CA ALA A 355 6.99 8.49 25.35
C ALA A 355 6.01 7.57 26.08
N CYS A 356 6.45 6.80 27.09
CA CYS A 356 5.57 5.98 27.92
C CYS A 356 4.46 6.81 28.57
N CYS A 357 4.81 7.92 29.22
CA CYS A 357 3.85 8.81 29.85
C CYS A 357 2.84 9.37 28.84
N ARG A 358 3.31 9.77 27.66
CA ARG A 358 2.45 10.26 26.58
C ARG A 358 1.49 9.17 26.11
N MET A 359 1.99 7.99 25.76
CA MET A 359 1.17 6.86 25.29
C MET A 359 0.14 6.41 26.33
N LEU A 360 0.51 6.40 27.62
CA LEU A 360 -0.40 6.09 28.70
C LEU A 360 -1.50 7.15 28.83
N THR A 361 -1.16 8.44 28.85
CA THR A 361 -2.14 9.51 29.04
C THR A 361 -3.09 9.66 27.85
N SER A 362 -2.59 9.72 26.62
CA SER A 362 -3.42 9.84 25.43
C SER A 362 -4.18 8.53 25.14
N GLY A 363 -3.60 7.37 25.43
CA GLY A 363 -4.27 6.07 25.27
C GLY A 363 -5.42 5.88 26.27
N ALA A 364 -5.22 6.32 27.52
CA ALA A 364 -6.24 6.27 28.56
C ALA A 364 -7.46 7.13 28.22
N LEU A 365 -7.27 8.27 27.54
CA LEU A 365 -8.39 9.07 27.03
C LEU A 365 -9.23 8.28 26.00
N GLY A 366 -8.60 7.43 25.19
CA GLY A 366 -9.31 6.53 24.26
C GLY A 366 -10.09 5.44 24.99
N ARG A 367 -9.52 4.89 26.08
CA ARG A 367 -10.22 3.96 26.99
C ARG A 367 -11.44 4.61 27.64
N LEU A 368 -11.29 5.85 28.12
CA LEU A 368 -12.42 6.61 28.65
C LEU A 368 -13.52 6.83 27.61
N ALA A 369 -13.16 7.15 26.37
CA ALA A 369 -14.11 7.41 25.30
C ALA A 369 -14.90 6.16 24.87
N THR A 370 -14.32 4.97 25.04
CA THR A 370 -14.94 3.67 24.71
C THR A 370 -15.68 3.03 25.88
N GLY A 371 -15.69 3.67 27.05
CA GLY A 371 -16.40 3.21 28.25
C GLY A 371 -15.56 2.30 29.17
N ASP A 372 -14.31 1.99 28.80
CA ASP A 372 -13.39 1.23 29.65
C ASP A 372 -12.71 2.13 30.68
N HIS A 373 -13.53 2.65 31.59
CA HIS A 373 -13.09 3.65 32.56
C HIS A 373 -12.08 3.09 33.57
N ALA A 374 -12.15 1.80 33.87
CA ALA A 374 -11.26 1.14 34.82
C ALA A 374 -9.85 0.98 34.24
N GLU A 375 -9.73 0.52 32.98
CA GLU A 375 -8.43 0.43 32.30
C GLU A 375 -7.83 1.84 32.10
N GLY A 376 -8.65 2.81 31.69
CA GLY A 376 -8.22 4.20 31.56
C GLY A 376 -7.66 4.78 32.88
N LEU A 377 -8.33 4.53 34.01
CA LEU A 377 -7.83 4.95 35.33
C LEU A 377 -6.47 4.31 35.65
N ALA A 378 -6.33 2.99 35.45
CA ALA A 378 -5.08 2.30 35.71
C ALA A 378 -3.91 2.83 34.86
N MET A 379 -4.19 3.19 33.60
CA MET A 379 -3.20 3.83 32.73
C MET A 379 -2.79 5.22 33.21
N PHE A 380 -3.74 6.05 33.67
CA PHE A 380 -3.40 7.35 34.26
C PHE A 380 -2.62 7.21 35.57
N GLU A 381 -2.90 6.21 36.39
CA GLU A 381 -2.14 5.95 37.62
C GLU A 381 -0.69 5.57 37.32
N ARG A 382 -0.46 4.70 36.33
CA ARG A 382 0.88 4.37 35.84
C ARG A 382 1.62 5.61 35.32
N ALA A 383 0.95 6.45 34.54
CA ALA A 383 1.55 7.69 34.03
C ALA A 383 1.89 8.67 35.17
N ALA A 384 1.03 8.80 36.19
CA ALA A 384 1.25 9.71 37.31
C ALA A 384 2.51 9.33 38.10
N VAL A 385 2.72 8.04 38.36
CA VAL A 385 3.94 7.53 39.01
C VAL A 385 5.18 7.87 38.18
N SER A 386 5.13 7.61 36.86
CA SER A 386 6.26 7.88 35.99
C SER A 386 6.60 9.37 35.86
N PHE A 387 5.60 10.25 35.78
CA PHE A 387 5.83 11.70 35.80
C PHE A 387 6.44 12.18 37.12
N GLU A 388 6.03 11.60 38.25
CA GLU A 388 6.57 11.92 39.58
C GLU A 388 8.04 11.51 39.71
N GLU A 389 8.37 10.27 39.32
CA GLU A 389 9.75 9.75 39.31
C GLU A 389 10.69 10.58 38.42
N ARG A 390 10.15 11.17 37.33
CA ARG A 390 10.89 12.03 36.41
C ARG A 390 10.97 13.50 36.84
N GLY A 391 10.23 13.90 37.88
CA GLY A 391 10.15 15.29 38.33
C GLY A 391 9.36 16.22 37.41
N ASP A 392 8.52 15.69 36.51
CA ASP A 392 7.64 16.49 35.65
C ASP A 392 6.33 16.83 36.39
N ALA A 393 6.36 17.96 37.11
CA ALA A 393 5.22 18.43 37.87
C ALA A 393 3.99 18.77 37.01
N LEU A 394 4.20 19.26 35.78
CA LEU A 394 3.09 19.65 34.90
C LEU A 394 2.40 18.41 34.32
N GLY A 395 3.18 17.43 33.85
CA GLY A 395 2.67 16.14 33.41
C GLY A 395 1.93 15.39 34.51
N HIS A 396 2.48 15.38 35.73
CA HIS A 396 1.84 14.80 36.90
C HIS A 396 0.48 15.48 37.20
N ALA A 397 0.45 16.81 37.30
CA ALA A 397 -0.77 17.57 37.56
C ALA A 397 -1.86 17.36 36.48
N ARG A 398 -1.47 17.37 35.19
CA ARG A 398 -2.39 17.06 34.07
C ARG A 398 -2.98 15.65 34.21
N THR A 399 -2.17 14.68 34.60
CA THR A 399 -2.61 13.29 34.80
C THR A 399 -3.58 13.15 35.97
N LEU A 400 -3.38 13.88 37.07
CA LEU A 400 -4.33 13.91 38.20
C LEU A 400 -5.71 14.43 37.79
N ASN A 401 -5.77 15.45 36.92
CA ASN A 401 -7.04 15.93 36.37
C ASN A 401 -7.77 14.83 35.59
N TYR A 402 -7.05 14.09 34.74
CA TYR A 402 -7.64 12.98 34.00
C TYR A 402 -8.07 11.81 34.89
N ARG A 403 -7.36 11.53 35.98
CA ARG A 403 -7.83 10.58 37.02
C ARG A 403 -9.15 11.01 37.63
N GLY A 404 -9.29 12.29 37.97
CA GLY A 404 -10.56 12.85 38.47
C GLY A 404 -11.71 12.65 37.47
N LEU A 405 -11.45 12.84 36.17
CA LEU A 405 -12.42 12.54 35.12
C LEU A 405 -12.81 11.05 35.08
N ALA A 406 -11.84 10.14 35.20
CA ALA A 406 -12.08 8.71 35.24
C ALA A 406 -12.89 8.28 36.49
N HIS A 407 -12.56 8.81 37.67
CA HIS A 407 -13.33 8.58 38.91
C HIS A 407 -14.79 9.03 38.77
N ARG A 408 -15.01 10.24 38.22
CA ARG A 408 -16.37 10.73 37.96
C ARG A 408 -17.15 9.80 37.02
N ARG A 409 -16.50 9.27 35.98
CA ARG A 409 -17.10 8.30 35.03
C ARG A 409 -17.40 6.94 35.68
N LEU A 410 -16.69 6.57 36.73
CA LEU A 410 -16.90 5.38 37.56
C LEU A 410 -17.88 5.60 38.73
N GLY A 411 -18.37 6.83 38.93
CA GLY A 411 -19.28 7.17 40.04
C GLY A 411 -18.60 7.20 41.41
N ARG A 412 -17.31 7.53 41.47
CA ARG A 412 -16.51 7.63 42.71
C ARG A 412 -16.18 9.06 43.08
#